data_AF-A0A7V9ZZJ2-F1
#
_entry.id   AF-A0A7V9ZZJ2-F1
#
_cell.length_a   1.000
_cell.length_b   1.000
_cell.length_c   1.000
_cell.angle_alpha   90.00
_cell.angle_beta   90.00
_cell.angle_gamma   90.00
#
_symmetry.space_group_name_H-M   'P 1'
#
loop_
_entity.id
_entity.type
_entity.pdbx_description
1 polymer ?
#
loop_
_entity_poly.entity_id
_entity_poly.type
_entity_poly.pdbx_seq_one_letter_code
_entity_poly.pdbx_strand_id
1 'polypeptide(L)'
;PYEIDFEEWHSNLQGLTDLMRCLVEDLGLTRCVMLSGDVHYGLSVDATFTVGDRELRMAQLVSSSFKHSGAMAKHGLHLLGRLVRRRHHRVGWEHAPSCEGPTNLAERLVRRPVNTDEWGDSPVFLSPRLAGWLKIEEEPHYEEVRRYAPPRERPSMLIVGEANVGLVSVHHDRVVHRLLGRTGPDETVTYTSTITM
;
A
#
# COMPACT_ATOMS: atom_id res chain seq x y z
N PRO A 1 -2.94 -3.82 17.37
CA PRO A 1 -1.77 -3.40 16.56
C PRO A 1 -2.25 -2.87 15.20
N TYR A 2 -2.01 -1.60 14.92
CA TYR A 2 -2.15 -1.05 13.57
C TYR A 2 -1.18 -1.83 12.66
N GLU A 3 -1.66 -2.40 11.55
CA GLU A 3 -0.75 -2.71 10.45
C GLU A 3 -0.24 -1.34 9.99
N ILE A 4 1.07 -1.14 10.06
CA ILE A 4 1.68 0.15 9.77
C ILE A 4 1.37 0.45 8.31
N ASP A 5 0.53 1.45 8.11
CA ASP A 5 0.24 1.96 6.79
C ASP A 5 1.40 2.88 6.42
N PHE A 6 2.26 2.38 5.53
CA PHE A 6 3.44 3.10 5.06
C PHE A 6 3.05 4.21 4.05
N GLU A 7 1.75 4.40 3.81
CA GLU A 7 1.21 5.34 2.86
C GLU A 7 -0.11 5.87 3.41
N GLU A 8 -0.33 7.18 3.44
CA GLU A 8 -1.59 7.74 3.97
C GLU A 8 -2.83 7.41 3.10
N TRP A 9 -2.69 6.58 2.06
CA TRP A 9 -3.76 6.23 1.13
C TRP A 9 -4.95 5.55 1.82
N HIS A 10 -4.72 4.79 2.90
CA HIS A 10 -5.80 4.13 3.63
C HIS A 10 -6.23 4.90 4.88
N SER A 11 -5.72 6.13 5.06
CA SER A 11 -6.27 7.06 6.05
C SER A 11 -7.64 7.59 5.64
N ASN A 12 -7.92 7.69 4.33
CA ASN A 12 -9.20 8.07 3.77
C ASN A 12 -9.68 7.02 2.73
N LEU A 13 -10.36 5.98 3.22
CA LEU A 13 -10.86 4.89 2.37
C LEU A 13 -11.90 5.35 1.35
N GLN A 14 -12.74 6.33 1.69
CA GLN A 14 -13.72 6.89 0.74
C GLN A 14 -13.00 7.57 -0.43
N GLY A 15 -12.06 8.47 -0.14
CA GLY A 15 -11.30 9.16 -1.19
C GLY A 15 -10.46 8.20 -2.03
N LEU A 16 -9.93 7.13 -1.42
CA LEU A 16 -9.26 6.05 -2.13
C LEU A 16 -10.21 5.34 -3.10
N THR A 17 -11.38 4.87 -2.64
CA THR A 17 -12.33 4.16 -3.50
C THR A 17 -12.86 5.05 -4.61
N ASP A 18 -13.14 6.32 -4.33
CA ASP A 18 -13.64 7.27 -5.34
C ASP A 18 -12.59 7.51 -6.42
N LEU A 19 -11.32 7.68 -6.03
CA LEU A 19 -10.22 7.78 -6.98
C LEU A 19 -10.10 6.51 -7.83
N MET A 20 -10.09 5.33 -7.20
CA MET A 20 -9.94 4.06 -7.92
C MET A 20 -11.10 3.81 -8.89
N ARG A 21 -12.33 4.09 -8.48
CA ARG A 21 -13.50 4.04 -9.36
C ARG A 21 -13.37 4.99 -10.53
N CYS A 22 -12.95 6.23 -10.31
CA CYS A 22 -12.72 7.16 -11.41
C CYS A 22 -11.66 6.64 -12.40
N LEU A 23 -10.54 6.12 -11.91
CA LEU A 23 -9.48 5.57 -12.76
C LEU A 23 -9.93 4.33 -13.53
N VAL A 24 -10.65 3.42 -12.88
CA VAL A 24 -11.08 2.13 -13.44
C VAL A 24 -12.32 2.29 -14.31
N GLU A 25 -13.39 2.87 -13.76
CA GLU A 25 -14.71 2.93 -14.35
C GLU A 25 -14.82 4.06 -15.39
N ASP A 26 -14.50 5.28 -14.99
CA ASP A 26 -14.72 6.50 -15.79
C ASP A 26 -13.63 6.70 -16.87
N LEU A 27 -12.36 6.55 -16.49
CA LEU A 27 -11.22 6.74 -17.39
C LEU A 27 -10.84 5.46 -18.13
N GLY A 28 -11.30 4.31 -17.66
CA GLY A 28 -11.04 3.02 -18.27
C GLY A 28 -9.58 2.59 -18.28
N LEU A 29 -8.80 3.03 -17.29
CA LEU A 29 -7.40 2.66 -17.18
C LEU A 29 -7.27 1.19 -16.77
N THR A 30 -6.40 0.47 -17.47
CA THR A 30 -5.98 -0.89 -17.09
C THR A 30 -4.61 -0.91 -16.43
N ARG A 31 -3.82 0.16 -16.63
CA ARG A 31 -2.45 0.30 -16.13
C ARG A 31 -2.15 1.76 -15.81
N CYS A 32 -1.50 2.03 -14.67
CA CYS A 32 -0.93 3.34 -14.41
C CYS A 32 0.34 3.28 -13.53
N VAL A 33 1.07 4.39 -13.49
CA VAL A 33 2.17 4.60 -12.55
C VAL A 33 1.73 5.69 -11.59
N MET A 34 1.72 5.38 -10.30
CA MET A 34 1.39 6.32 -9.24
C MET A 34 2.67 6.77 -8.56
N LEU A 35 2.95 8.07 -8.66
CA LEU A 35 4.00 8.72 -7.89
C LEU A 35 3.35 9.35 -6.67
N SER A 36 3.60 8.81 -5.49
CA SER A 36 2.96 9.27 -4.25
C SER A 36 4.02 9.58 -3.18
N GLY A 37 3.87 10.63 -2.40
CA GLY A 37 4.85 10.89 -1.33
C GLY A 37 4.49 11.99 -0.35
N ASP A 38 4.48 11.62 0.94
CA ASP A 38 5.02 12.38 2.07
C ASP A 38 5.48 11.43 3.20
N VAL A 39 6.19 10.33 2.88
CA VAL A 39 6.57 9.33 3.89
C VAL A 39 8.01 8.86 3.70
N HIS A 40 8.80 8.99 4.77
CA HIS A 40 10.24 9.21 4.85
C HIS A 40 11.22 8.12 4.29
N TYR A 41 10.82 7.36 3.28
CA TYR A 41 11.58 6.26 2.70
C TYR A 41 11.18 5.96 1.25
N GLY A 42 12.04 5.21 0.55
CA GLY A 42 11.76 4.69 -0.78
C GLY A 42 11.10 3.32 -0.75
N LEU A 43 9.98 3.18 -1.46
CA LEU A 43 9.24 1.93 -1.63
C LEU A 43 8.76 1.76 -3.08
N SER A 44 8.75 0.53 -3.57
CA SER A 44 8.15 0.18 -4.86
C SER A 44 7.08 -0.88 -4.64
N VAL A 45 5.87 -0.63 -5.10
CA VAL A 45 4.72 -1.51 -4.91
C VAL A 45 4.11 -1.85 -6.26
N ASP A 46 4.03 -3.14 -6.54
CA ASP A 46 3.17 -3.71 -7.58
C ASP A 46 1.79 -3.92 -6.97
N ALA A 47 0.81 -3.12 -7.38
CA ALA A 47 -0.53 -3.14 -6.84
C ALA A 47 -1.57 -3.44 -7.92
N THR A 48 -2.61 -4.17 -7.56
CA THR A 48 -3.83 -4.31 -8.35
C THR A 48 -4.99 -3.82 -7.52
N PHE A 49 -5.90 -3.09 -8.16
CA PHE A 49 -7.17 -2.69 -7.59
C PHE A 49 -8.29 -3.09 -8.54
N THR A 50 -9.25 -3.82 -8.03
CA THR A 50 -10.39 -4.34 -8.78
C THR A 50 -11.66 -3.64 -8.29
N VAL A 51 -12.47 -3.16 -9.23
CA VAL A 51 -13.83 -2.67 -9.00
C VAL A 51 -14.77 -3.51 -9.86
N GLY A 52 -15.64 -4.29 -9.23
CA GLY A 52 -16.47 -5.27 -9.93
C GLY A 52 -15.62 -6.27 -10.74
N ASP A 53 -15.77 -6.27 -12.06
CA ASP A 53 -15.05 -7.14 -13.00
C ASP A 53 -13.82 -6.47 -13.66
N ARG A 54 -13.51 -5.21 -13.30
CA ARG A 54 -12.45 -4.42 -13.93
C ARG A 54 -11.24 -4.28 -13.01
N GLU A 55 -10.05 -4.57 -13.53
CA GLU A 55 -8.78 -4.50 -12.82
C GLU A 55 -7.92 -3.34 -13.35
N LEU A 56 -7.38 -2.54 -12.43
CA LEU A 56 -6.30 -1.59 -12.67
C LEU A 56 -5.01 -2.12 -12.04
N ARG A 57 -3.96 -2.26 -12.86
CA ARG A 57 -2.60 -2.53 -12.39
C ARG A 57 -1.84 -1.23 -12.17
N MET A 58 -1.12 -1.14 -11.06
CA MET A 58 -0.46 0.09 -10.62
C MET A 58 0.97 -0.22 -10.19
N ALA A 59 1.93 0.52 -10.75
CA ALA A 59 3.24 0.63 -10.15
C ALA A 59 3.22 1.88 -9.28
N GLN A 60 3.13 1.66 -7.97
CA GLN A 60 3.16 2.75 -7.00
C GLN A 60 4.57 2.93 -6.46
N LEU A 61 5.09 4.14 -6.62
CA LEU A 61 6.44 4.50 -6.24
C LEU A 61 6.35 5.57 -5.15
N VAL A 62 6.83 5.23 -3.97
CA VAL A 62 6.82 6.11 -2.80
C VAL A 62 8.23 6.64 -2.56
N SER A 63 8.35 7.95 -2.40
CA SER A 63 9.62 8.61 -2.06
C SER A 63 9.39 9.78 -1.11
N SER A 64 10.15 9.87 -0.01
CA SER A 64 10.29 11.10 0.78
C SER A 64 11.63 11.16 1.52
N SER A 65 11.98 12.37 1.96
CA SER A 65 13.19 12.69 2.70
C SER A 65 13.04 12.46 4.20
N PHE A 66 13.95 11.69 4.81
CA PHE A 66 14.10 11.64 6.27
C PHE A 66 15.03 12.77 6.73
N LYS A 67 14.48 13.83 7.33
CA LYS A 67 15.26 14.81 8.10
C LYS A 67 14.69 14.88 9.52
N HIS A 68 15.57 14.58 10.49
CA HIS A 68 15.41 14.69 11.95
C HIS A 68 14.84 13.48 12.70
N SER A 69 15.75 12.63 13.23
CA SER A 69 15.80 12.18 14.65
C SER A 69 16.69 10.94 14.84
N GLY A 70 18.02 11.13 14.83
CA GLY A 70 18.99 10.21 15.43
C GLY A 70 19.14 8.79 14.86
N ALA A 71 20.17 8.08 15.33
CA ALA A 71 20.52 6.71 14.92
C ALA A 71 19.44 5.64 15.22
N MET A 72 18.46 5.97 16.07
CA MET A 72 17.33 5.10 16.39
C MET A 72 16.31 4.97 15.25
N ALA A 73 16.11 6.02 14.44
CA ALA A 73 15.18 5.97 13.31
C ALA A 73 15.63 4.97 12.22
N LYS A 74 16.94 4.89 11.94
CA LYS A 74 17.49 3.92 10.96
C LYS A 74 17.22 2.47 11.34
N HIS A 75 17.39 2.13 12.62
CA HIS A 75 17.10 0.78 13.13
C HIS A 75 15.60 0.48 13.12
N GLY A 76 14.78 1.49 13.44
CA GLY A 76 13.32 1.44 13.30
C GLY A 76 12.88 1.11 11.87
N LEU A 77 13.35 1.85 10.85
CA LEU A 77 13.02 1.58 9.45
C LEU A 77 13.48 0.19 8.98
N HIS A 78 14.67 -0.28 9.41
CA HIS A 78 15.13 -1.63 9.06
C HIS A 78 14.31 -2.75 9.71
N LEU A 79 13.87 -2.56 10.95
CA LEU A 79 12.96 -3.49 11.64
C LEU A 79 11.56 -3.45 11.00
N LEU A 80 11.07 -2.26 10.66
CA LEU A 80 9.80 -2.03 9.96
C LEU A 80 9.78 -2.71 8.59
N GLY A 81 10.85 -2.57 7.80
CA GLY A 81 11.02 -3.23 6.50
C GLY A 81 11.04 -4.75 6.56
N ARG A 82 11.36 -5.35 7.73
CA ARG A 82 11.27 -6.80 7.99
C ARG A 82 9.87 -7.23 8.45
N LEU A 83 9.09 -6.31 9.01
CA LEU A 83 7.73 -6.54 9.51
C LEU A 83 6.65 -6.27 8.45
N VAL A 84 6.94 -5.47 7.42
CA VAL A 84 6.05 -5.29 6.27
C VAL A 84 5.86 -6.65 5.59
N ARG A 85 4.61 -7.09 5.49
CA ARG A 85 4.31 -8.32 4.75
C ARG A 85 4.62 -8.04 3.29
N ARG A 86 5.37 -8.94 2.64
CA ARG A 86 5.69 -8.84 1.21
C ARG A 86 4.46 -8.73 0.32
N ARG A 87 3.32 -9.19 0.80
CA ARG A 87 2.03 -9.11 0.13
C ARG A 87 0.95 -8.70 1.12
N HIS A 88 0.17 -7.71 0.73
CA HIS A 88 -1.09 -7.34 1.37
C HIS A 88 -2.22 -7.71 0.42
N HIS A 89 -3.32 -8.23 0.97
CA HIS A 89 -4.51 -8.59 0.21
C HIS A 89 -5.72 -8.22 1.05
N ARG A 90 -6.58 -7.38 0.48
CA ARG A 90 -7.80 -6.90 1.10
C ARG A 90 -8.96 -7.04 0.13
N VAL A 91 -10.13 -7.28 0.68
CA VAL A 91 -11.42 -7.21 0.01
C VAL A 91 -12.24 -6.15 0.70
N GLY A 92 -13.05 -5.40 -0.06
CA GLY A 92 -13.77 -4.26 0.45
C GLY A 92 -15.20 -4.14 -0.04
N TRP A 93 -16.00 -3.44 0.75
CA TRP A 93 -17.41 -3.15 0.50
C TRP A 93 -17.65 -1.65 0.63
N GLU A 94 -18.60 -1.10 -0.13
CA GLU A 94 -18.99 0.31 -0.03
C GLU A 94 -19.48 0.68 1.38
N HIS A 95 -20.15 -0.27 2.03
CA HIS A 95 -20.69 -0.12 3.37
C HIS A 95 -20.30 -1.33 4.21
N ALA A 96 -20.43 -1.23 5.53
CA ALA A 96 -20.16 -2.36 6.42
C ALA A 96 -21.10 -3.55 6.10
N PRO A 97 -20.58 -4.71 5.66
CA PRO A 97 -21.41 -5.85 5.32
C PRO A 97 -22.00 -6.49 6.58
N SER A 98 -23.11 -7.21 6.43
CA SER A 98 -23.68 -8.00 7.52
C SER A 98 -22.80 -9.22 7.87
N CYS A 99 -22.70 -9.54 9.16
CA CYS A 99 -21.91 -10.68 9.65
C CYS A 99 -22.66 -11.50 10.71
N GLU A 100 -22.50 -12.83 10.71
CA GLU A 100 -23.15 -13.75 11.66
C GLU A 100 -22.31 -14.06 12.94
N GLY A 101 -21.25 -13.29 13.21
CA GLY A 101 -20.39 -13.51 14.38
C GLY A 101 -21.02 -13.11 15.73
N PRO A 102 -20.36 -13.40 16.88
CA PRO A 102 -20.80 -12.87 18.17
C PRO A 102 -20.88 -11.34 18.07
N THR A 103 -22.11 -10.84 18.09
CA THR A 103 -22.54 -9.54 17.53
C THR A 103 -21.61 -8.40 17.91
N ASN A 104 -21.24 -8.29 19.19
CA ASN A 104 -20.46 -7.16 19.69
C ASN A 104 -18.98 -7.13 19.24
N LEU A 105 -18.33 -8.27 19.03
CA LEU A 105 -16.91 -8.29 18.62
C LEU A 105 -16.76 -8.20 17.10
N ALA A 106 -17.65 -8.90 16.39
CA ALA A 106 -17.70 -8.91 14.93
C ALA A 106 -18.04 -7.51 14.39
N GLU A 107 -19.09 -6.87 14.90
CA GLU A 107 -19.47 -5.51 14.52
C GLU A 107 -18.33 -4.51 14.81
N ARG A 108 -17.64 -4.67 15.94
CA ARG A 108 -16.52 -3.77 16.30
C ARG A 108 -15.30 -3.93 15.41
N LEU A 109 -15.10 -5.11 14.81
CA LEU A 109 -14.00 -5.34 13.86
C LEU A 109 -14.33 -4.82 12.47
N VAL A 110 -15.58 -4.98 12.02
CA VAL A 110 -16.06 -4.49 10.72
C VAL A 110 -16.18 -2.97 10.71
N ARG A 111 -16.71 -2.37 11.78
CA ARG A 111 -16.92 -0.92 11.88
C ARG A 111 -15.70 -0.16 12.40
N ARG A 112 -14.54 -0.81 12.51
CA ARG A 112 -13.34 -0.16 13.03
C ARG A 112 -12.83 0.86 12.01
N PRO A 113 -12.85 2.17 12.32
CA PRO A 113 -12.30 3.18 11.41
C PRO A 113 -10.79 3.01 11.28
N VAL A 114 -10.25 3.20 10.07
CA VAL A 114 -8.83 3.00 9.78
C VAL A 114 -7.98 4.23 10.17
N ASN A 115 -8.54 5.44 10.19
CA ASN A 115 -7.96 6.63 10.83
C ASN A 115 -9.02 7.74 11.03
N THR A 116 -9.20 8.15 12.28
CA THR A 116 -9.84 9.36 12.89
C THR A 116 -11.09 10.08 12.33
N ASP A 117 -11.95 10.42 13.32
CA ASP A 117 -12.92 11.52 13.47
C ASP A 117 -14.08 11.66 12.46
N GLU A 118 -15.20 10.99 12.80
CA GLU A 118 -16.56 11.17 12.26
C GLU A 118 -16.79 11.06 10.76
N TRP A 119 -16.86 9.83 10.23
CA TRP A 119 -17.60 9.55 8.99
C TRP A 119 -18.28 8.18 9.09
N GLY A 120 -19.60 8.18 9.27
CA GLY A 120 -20.45 6.99 9.13
C GLY A 120 -20.70 6.68 7.65
N ASP A 121 -20.88 5.40 7.32
CA ASP A 121 -21.00 4.84 5.96
C ASP A 121 -19.76 4.94 5.05
N SER A 122 -18.55 4.82 5.62
CA SER A 122 -17.32 4.66 4.82
C SER A 122 -17.10 3.21 4.35
N PRO A 123 -16.37 3.02 3.21
CA PRO A 123 -15.96 1.71 2.75
C PRO A 123 -15.17 0.94 3.79
N VAL A 124 -15.44 -0.36 3.86
CA VAL A 124 -14.78 -1.27 4.80
C VAL A 124 -13.88 -2.22 4.02
N PHE A 125 -12.62 -2.33 4.42
CA PHE A 125 -11.67 -3.29 3.86
C PHE A 125 -11.20 -4.28 4.92
N LEU A 126 -11.21 -5.57 4.60
CA LEU A 126 -10.76 -6.65 5.47
C LEU A 126 -9.81 -7.57 4.70
N SER A 127 -8.94 -8.28 5.42
CA SER A 127 -8.25 -9.42 4.80
C SER A 127 -9.27 -10.52 4.47
N PRO A 128 -9.11 -11.28 3.36
CA PRO A 128 -10.03 -12.36 3.00
C PRO A 128 -10.21 -13.40 4.13
N ARG A 129 -9.14 -13.67 4.88
CA ARG A 129 -9.17 -14.57 6.04
C ARG A 129 -10.10 -14.07 7.14
N LEU A 130 -10.10 -12.76 7.38
CA LEU A 130 -10.96 -12.15 8.39
C LEU A 130 -12.41 -12.10 7.90
N ALA A 131 -12.64 -11.78 6.62
CA ALA A 131 -13.97 -11.83 6.01
C ALA A 131 -14.60 -13.23 6.11
N GLY A 132 -13.83 -14.27 5.79
CA GLY A 132 -14.27 -15.67 5.95
C GLY A 132 -14.51 -16.08 7.40
N TRP A 133 -13.69 -15.60 8.35
CA TRP A 133 -13.93 -15.85 9.78
C TRP A 133 -15.22 -15.19 10.29
N LEU A 134 -15.56 -14.02 9.75
CA LEU A 134 -16.79 -13.28 10.05
C LEU A 134 -18.02 -13.83 9.31
N LYS A 135 -17.84 -14.82 8.42
CA LYS A 135 -18.89 -15.40 7.56
C LYS A 135 -19.67 -14.33 6.79
N ILE A 136 -18.95 -13.37 6.21
CA ILE A 136 -19.57 -12.39 5.31
C ILE A 136 -19.93 -13.12 4.01
N GLU A 137 -21.22 -13.21 3.69
CA GLU A 137 -21.72 -13.84 2.46
C GLU A 137 -21.83 -12.84 1.29
N GLU A 138 -21.92 -11.55 1.59
CA GLU A 138 -22.00 -10.49 0.59
C GLU A 138 -20.70 -10.40 -0.23
N GLU A 139 -20.83 -10.39 -1.57
CA GLU A 139 -19.68 -10.26 -2.46
C GLU A 139 -18.98 -8.90 -2.27
N PRO A 140 -17.63 -8.87 -2.27
CA PRO A 140 -16.90 -7.63 -2.15
C PRO A 140 -17.04 -6.80 -3.44
N HIS A 141 -17.19 -5.49 -3.26
CA HIS A 141 -17.21 -4.51 -4.34
C HIS A 141 -15.79 -4.21 -4.85
N TYR A 142 -14.82 -4.35 -3.96
CA TYR A 142 -13.42 -4.00 -4.18
C TYR A 142 -12.49 -5.16 -3.82
N GLU A 143 -11.43 -5.32 -4.59
CA GLU A 143 -10.31 -6.18 -4.20
C GLU A 143 -9.01 -5.41 -4.42
N GLU A 144 -8.11 -5.47 -3.45
CA GLU A 144 -6.80 -4.86 -3.56
C GLU A 144 -5.71 -5.87 -3.19
N VAL A 145 -4.73 -6.02 -4.08
CA VAL A 145 -3.54 -6.81 -3.82
C VAL A 145 -2.32 -5.92 -4.00
N ARG A 146 -1.46 -5.87 -2.98
CA ARG A 146 -0.23 -5.09 -3.00
C ARG A 146 0.95 -6.01 -2.77
N ARG A 147 1.99 -5.89 -3.60
CA ARG A 147 3.23 -6.67 -3.52
C ARG A 147 4.41 -5.71 -3.49
N TYR A 148 5.16 -5.77 -2.40
CA TYR A 148 6.30 -4.89 -2.19
C TYR A 148 7.50 -5.47 -2.95
N ALA A 149 8.00 -4.72 -3.93
CA ALA A 149 9.12 -5.12 -4.77
C ALA A 149 10.45 -4.77 -4.08
N PRO A 150 11.19 -5.75 -3.54
CA PRO A 150 12.47 -5.47 -2.91
C PRO A 150 13.48 -4.95 -3.93
N PRO A 151 14.45 -4.12 -3.50
CA PRO A 151 15.58 -3.78 -4.34
C PRO A 151 16.46 -5.02 -4.55
N ARG A 152 16.95 -5.19 -5.77
CA ARG A 152 17.79 -6.31 -6.20
C ARG A 152 19.03 -6.49 -5.31
N GLU A 153 19.62 -5.37 -4.89
CA GLU A 153 20.84 -5.30 -4.12
C GLU A 153 20.62 -5.72 -2.65
N ARG A 154 19.37 -5.65 -2.16
CA ARG A 154 18.99 -6.07 -0.80
C ARG A 154 17.61 -6.75 -0.77
N PRO A 155 17.50 -8.01 -1.22
CA PRO A 155 16.22 -8.70 -1.38
C PRO A 155 15.47 -8.97 -0.06
N SER A 156 16.16 -8.85 1.07
CA SER A 156 15.59 -8.99 2.43
C SER A 156 15.09 -7.67 3.01
N MET A 157 15.29 -6.54 2.33
CA MET A 157 14.80 -5.22 2.74
C MET A 157 13.75 -4.75 1.76
N LEU A 158 12.59 -4.31 2.24
CA LEU A 158 11.57 -3.69 1.37
C LEU A 158 11.71 -2.18 1.28
N ILE A 159 12.40 -1.59 2.26
CA ILE A 159 12.49 -0.15 2.44
C ILE A 159 13.94 0.30 2.25
N VAL A 160 14.15 1.31 1.42
CA VAL A 160 15.44 1.98 1.25
C VAL A 160 15.38 3.32 1.98
N GLY A 161 16.19 3.46 3.04
CA GLY A 161 16.26 4.70 3.83
C GLY A 161 17.21 5.73 3.23
N GLU A 162 16.88 7.02 3.41
CA GLU A 162 17.70 8.20 3.06
C GLU A 162 18.00 8.40 1.57
N ALA A 163 16.97 8.34 0.72
CA ALA A 163 17.08 8.63 -0.70
C ALA A 163 16.19 9.82 -1.10
N ASN A 164 16.79 10.98 -1.34
CA ASN A 164 16.08 12.17 -1.88
C ASN A 164 16.13 12.23 -3.41
N VAL A 165 16.86 11.29 -4.03
CA VAL A 165 17.07 11.25 -5.47
C VAL A 165 16.88 9.81 -5.93
N GLY A 166 15.86 9.62 -6.75
CA GLY A 166 15.62 8.39 -7.47
C GLY A 166 15.29 8.69 -8.92
N LEU A 167 15.49 7.70 -9.77
CA LEU A 167 15.07 7.72 -11.16
C LEU A 167 14.00 6.66 -11.36
N VAL A 168 12.86 7.08 -11.89
CA VAL A 168 11.83 6.18 -12.40
C VAL A 168 11.97 6.12 -13.92
N SER A 169 12.14 4.92 -14.46
CA SER A 169 12.11 4.68 -15.89
C SER A 169 10.92 3.78 -16.23
N VAL A 170 10.07 4.25 -17.14
CA VAL A 170 8.91 3.49 -17.63
C VAL A 170 9.23 3.02 -19.05
N HIS A 171 9.20 1.72 -19.25
CA HIS A 171 9.45 1.07 -20.54
C HIS A 171 8.30 0.11 -20.83
N HIS A 172 7.39 0.42 -21.76
CA HIS A 172 6.26 -0.45 -22.18
C HIS A 172 5.57 -1.24 -21.05
N ASP A 173 6.09 -2.42 -20.69
CA ASP A 173 5.58 -3.37 -19.68
C ASP A 173 6.34 -3.32 -18.34
N ARG A 174 7.26 -2.38 -18.13
CA ARG A 174 8.19 -2.37 -17.00
C ARG A 174 8.36 -0.98 -16.41
N VAL A 175 8.34 -0.94 -15.09
CA VAL A 175 8.68 0.24 -14.29
C VAL A 175 9.92 -0.09 -13.47
N VAL A 176 10.99 0.65 -13.71
CA VAL A 176 12.27 0.50 -13.00
C VAL A 176 12.44 1.69 -12.08
N HIS A 177 12.54 1.42 -10.79
CA HIS A 177 12.79 2.42 -9.77
C HIS A 177 14.21 2.26 -9.25
N ARG A 178 15.05 3.27 -9.49
CA ARG A 178 16.43 3.34 -8.99
C ARG A 178 16.51 4.38 -7.90
N LEU A 179 16.82 3.96 -6.68
CA LEU A 179 16.97 4.82 -5.51
C LEU A 179 18.45 4.95 -5.16
N LEU A 180 18.93 6.17 -4.95
CA LEU A 180 20.28 6.40 -4.45
C LEU A 180 20.25 6.43 -2.92
N GLY A 181 20.88 5.45 -2.27
CA GLY A 181 21.03 5.45 -0.81
C GLY A 181 22.48 5.69 -0.40
N ARG A 182 22.69 6.55 0.59
CA ARG A 182 24.01 6.82 1.16
C ARG A 182 24.32 5.80 2.26
N THR A 183 25.42 5.04 2.12
CA THR A 183 25.82 4.01 3.09
C THR A 183 27.00 4.43 3.98
N GLY A 184 27.72 5.47 3.58
CA GLY A 184 28.80 6.10 4.35
C GLY A 184 28.99 7.57 3.94
N PRO A 185 29.94 8.31 4.56
CA PRO A 185 30.19 9.71 4.25
C PRO A 185 30.43 9.98 2.76
N ASP A 186 31.14 9.06 2.09
CA ASP A 186 31.54 9.15 0.68
C ASP A 186 31.03 7.97 -0.16
N GLU A 187 30.18 7.10 0.40
CA GLU A 187 29.69 5.90 -0.29
C GLU A 187 28.20 6.05 -0.65
N THR A 188 27.91 5.95 -1.95
CA THR A 188 26.54 5.94 -2.48
C THR A 188 26.30 4.63 -3.21
N VAL A 189 25.22 3.95 -2.86
CA VAL A 189 24.77 2.71 -3.48
C VAL A 189 23.47 2.98 -4.22
N THR A 190 23.32 2.40 -5.40
CA THR A 190 22.06 2.39 -6.15
C THR A 190 21.27 1.14 -5.79
N TYR A 191 20.00 1.32 -5.45
CA TYR A 191 19.04 0.27 -5.18
C TYR A 191 18.02 0.22 -6.31
N THR A 192 17.85 -0.94 -6.94
CA THR A 192 17.03 -1.12 -8.13
C THR A 192 15.87 -2.05 -7.84
N SER A 193 14.65 -1.52 -7.90
CA SER A 193 13.41 -2.31 -7.91
C SER A 193 12.84 -2.32 -9.32
N THR A 194 12.22 -3.44 -9.72
CA THR A 194 11.55 -3.57 -11.03
C THR A 194 10.17 -4.16 -10.83
N ILE A 195 9.18 -3.50 -11.41
CA ILE A 195 7.79 -3.94 -11.47
C ILE A 195 7.48 -4.25 -12.93
N THR A 196 6.85 -5.39 -13.19
CA THR A 196 6.36 -5.76 -14.52
C THR A 196 4.84 -5.58 -14.53
N MET A 197 4.33 -4.79 -15.47
CA MET A 197 2.92 -4.40 -15.56
C MET A 197 2.17 -5.21 -16.61
#